data_AF-A0AAE7DPI6-F1
#
_entry.id   AF-A0AAE7DPI6-F1
#
_cell.length_a   1.000
_cell.length_b   1.000
_cell.length_c   1.000
_cell.angle_alpha   90.00
_cell.angle_beta   90.00
_cell.angle_gamma   90.00
#
_symmetry.space_group_name_H-M   'P 1'
#
loop_
_entity.id
_entity.type
_entity.pdbx_description
1 polymer ?
#
loop_
_entity_poly.entity_id
_entity_poly.type
_entity_poly.pdbx_seq_one_letter_code
_entity_poly.pdbx_strand_id
1 'polypeptide(L)'
;MGRPTKTMKTNQAEPNPEISYRRPDGDSFRYRCQVSEDRVIWSTFLADTNEWGRWRNRYSEGDASTTYSISKGVLTISNDQSGDQTFKKKDF
;
A
#
# COMPACT_ATOMS: atom_id res chain seq x y z
N MET A 1 9.78 11.27 4.18
CA MET A 1 8.51 12.00 4.40
C MET A 1 7.58 11.73 3.23
N GLY A 2 6.40 11.14 3.47
CA GLY A 2 5.41 10.87 2.42
C GLY A 2 4.80 12.16 1.88
N ARG A 3 4.62 12.27 0.56
CA ARG A 3 3.97 13.42 -0.08
C ARG A 3 2.45 13.28 0.03
N PRO A 4 1.70 14.37 0.23
CA PRO A 4 0.25 14.32 0.38
C PRO A 4 -0.42 13.74 -0.88
N THR A 5 -1.30 12.75 -0.68
CA THR A 5 -2.13 12.15 -1.73
C THR A 5 -3.49 12.85 -1.73
N LYS A 6 -3.94 13.34 -2.91
CA LYS A 6 -5.19 14.11 -3.02
C LYS A 6 -6.44 13.22 -2.93
N THR A 7 -6.37 12.03 -3.51
CA THR A 7 -7.49 11.09 -3.57
C THR A 7 -6.94 9.69 -3.83
N MET A 8 -7.29 8.73 -2.97
CA MET A 8 -7.07 7.30 -3.20
C MET A 8 -8.39 6.68 -3.66
N LYS A 9 -8.32 5.73 -4.61
CA LYS A 9 -9.47 4.98 -5.12
C LYS A 9 -9.18 3.50 -5.09
N THR A 10 -10.16 2.71 -4.65
CA THR A 10 -10.15 1.27 -4.84
C THR A 10 -10.74 0.95 -6.20
N ASN A 11 -9.94 0.41 -7.11
CA ASN A 11 -10.37 0.05 -8.46
C ASN A 11 -10.98 -1.36 -8.49
N GLN A 12 -10.46 -2.26 -7.66
CA GLN A 12 -10.89 -3.65 -7.54
C GLN A 12 -10.67 -4.10 -6.10
N ALA A 13 -11.61 -4.87 -5.53
CA ALA A 13 -11.50 -5.35 -4.16
C ALA A 13 -10.90 -6.77 -4.09
N GLU A 14 -11.24 -7.64 -5.02
CA GLU A 14 -10.89 -9.08 -4.97
C GLU A 14 -10.34 -9.55 -6.32
N PRO A 15 -9.43 -10.54 -6.38
CA PRO A 15 -8.82 -11.27 -5.25
C PRO A 15 -7.60 -10.56 -4.64
N ASN A 16 -7.07 -9.55 -5.31
CA ASN A 16 -5.97 -8.72 -4.82
C ASN A 16 -6.42 -7.27 -4.93
N PRO A 17 -6.78 -6.59 -3.83
CA PRO A 17 -7.25 -5.22 -3.87
C PRO A 17 -6.32 -4.32 -4.69
N GLU A 18 -6.87 -3.62 -5.68
CA GLU A 18 -6.16 -2.62 -6.46
C GLU A 18 -6.53 -1.23 -5.95
N ILE A 19 -5.51 -0.47 -5.56
CA ILE A 19 -5.62 0.93 -5.21
C ILE A 19 -4.91 1.79 -6.24
N SER A 20 -5.46 2.97 -6.50
CA SER A 20 -4.81 3.99 -7.30
C SER A 20 -4.87 5.34 -6.60
N TYR A 21 -3.83 6.15 -6.81
CA TYR A 21 -3.85 7.54 -6.39
C TYR A 21 -3.14 8.42 -7.40
N ARG A 22 -3.58 9.68 -7.45
CA ARG A 22 -2.95 10.72 -8.25
C ARG A 22 -2.21 11.70 -7.35
N ARG A 23 -0.95 11.93 -7.68
CA ARG A 23 -0.11 12.94 -7.02
C ARG A 23 -0.43 14.33 -7.57
N PRO A 24 -0.12 15.40 -6.81
CA PRO A 24 -0.33 16.78 -7.26
C PRO A 24 0.44 17.16 -8.53
N ASP A 25 1.58 16.50 -8.79
CA ASP A 25 2.39 16.67 -10.02
C ASP A 25 1.72 16.05 -11.27
N GLY A 26 0.60 15.35 -11.10
CA GLY A 26 -0.18 14.76 -12.18
C GLY A 26 0.06 13.26 -12.33
N ASP A 27 1.13 12.71 -11.76
CA ASP A 27 1.48 11.31 -11.84
C ASP A 27 0.44 10.42 -11.16
N SER A 28 0.14 9.30 -11.79
CA SER A 28 -0.81 8.31 -11.28
C SER A 28 -0.08 7.02 -10.95
N PHE A 29 -0.33 6.50 -9.76
CA PHE A 29 0.25 5.25 -9.31
C PHE A 29 -0.85 4.25 -9.04
N ARG A 30 -0.59 2.99 -9.39
CA ARG A 30 -1.46 1.86 -9.11
C ARG A 30 -0.68 0.82 -8.34
N TYR A 31 -1.31 0.27 -7.32
CA TYR A 31 -0.76 -0.80 -6.50
C TYR A 31 -1.81 -1.88 -6.35
N ARG A 32 -1.37 -3.13 -6.31
CA ARG A 32 -2.20 -4.25 -5.86
C ARG A 32 -1.61 -4.84 -4.59
N CYS A 33 -2.49 -5.31 -3.72
CA CYS A 33 -2.11 -5.83 -2.41
C CYS A 33 -2.54 -7.28 -2.26
N GLN A 34 -1.73 -8.05 -1.56
CA GLN A 34 -2.08 -9.30 -0.90
C GLN A 34 -2.09 -9.01 0.59
N VAL A 35 -3.25 -9.15 1.22
CA VAL A 35 -3.43 -8.91 2.64
C VAL A 35 -3.68 -10.27 3.30
N SER A 36 -2.75 -10.69 4.17
CA SER A 36 -2.91 -11.85 5.05
C SER A 36 -3.04 -11.40 6.50
N GLU A 37 -3.30 -12.31 7.44
CA GLU A 37 -3.68 -11.98 8.83
C GLU A 37 -2.88 -10.86 9.51
N ASP A 38 -1.57 -10.80 9.29
CA ASP A 38 -0.67 -9.81 9.89
C ASP A 38 0.18 -9.02 8.86
N ARG A 39 0.10 -9.33 7.56
CA ARG A 39 1.07 -8.85 6.57
C ARG A 39 0.40 -8.24 5.34
N VAL A 40 1.02 -7.18 4.84
CA VAL A 40 0.68 -6.54 3.57
C VAL A 40 1.84 -6.71 2.60
N ILE A 41 1.61 -7.46 1.53
CA ILE A 41 2.54 -7.58 0.39
C ILE A 41 1.95 -6.79 -0.76
N TRP A 42 2.75 -5.97 -1.43
CA TRP A 42 2.26 -5.12 -2.52
C TRP A 42 3.10 -5.26 -3.79
N SER A 43 2.52 -4.89 -4.92
CA SER A 43 3.16 -4.80 -6.23
C SER A 43 2.72 -3.51 -6.89
N THR A 44 3.67 -2.80 -7.52
CA THR A 44 3.38 -1.58 -8.28
C THR A 44 3.07 -1.94 -9.73
N PHE A 45 2.15 -1.20 -10.33
CA PHE A 45 1.98 -1.19 -11.77
C PHE A 45 3.09 -0.35 -12.41
N LEU A 46 3.70 -0.87 -13.47
CA LEU A 46 4.72 -0.21 -14.27
C LEU A 46 4.04 0.29 -15.54
N ALA A 47 3.84 1.62 -15.63
CA ALA A 47 3.07 2.22 -16.73
C ALA A 47 3.82 2.21 -18.07
N ASP A 48 5.15 2.14 -18.01
CA ASP A 48 6.05 2.03 -19.16
C ASP A 48 5.99 0.66 -19.84
N THR A 49 5.90 -0.41 -19.06
CA THR A 49 5.77 -1.79 -19.60
C THR A 49 4.33 -2.30 -19.62
N ASN A 50 3.40 -1.59 -19.00
CA ASN A 50 2.00 -1.99 -18.83
C ASN A 50 1.84 -3.31 -18.06
N GLU A 51 2.72 -3.56 -17.10
CA GLU A 51 2.77 -4.81 -16.33
C GLU A 51 2.80 -4.56 -14.82
N TRP A 52 2.48 -5.60 -14.05
CA TRP A 52 2.69 -5.61 -12.61
C TRP A 52 4.13 -6.01 -12.30
N GLY A 53 4.82 -5.19 -11.51
CA GLY A 53 6.14 -5.53 -11.00
C GLY A 53 6.09 -6.71 -10.02
N ARG A 54 7.26 -7.13 -9.55
CA ARG A 54 7.38 -8.19 -8.54
C ARG A 54 6.61 -7.85 -7.27
N TRP A 55 6.18 -8.88 -6.57
CA TRP A 55 5.68 -8.74 -5.20
C TRP A 55 6.82 -8.34 -4.27
N ARG A 56 6.54 -7.40 -3.37
CA ARG A 56 7.47 -6.90 -2.35
C ARG A 56 7.45 -7.79 -1.12
N ASN A 57 7.95 -9.02 -1.27
CA ASN A 57 7.94 -10.04 -0.20
C ASN A 57 9.33 -10.61 0.13
N ARG A 58 10.42 -10.05 -0.43
CA ARG A 58 11.79 -10.55 -0.26
C ARG A 58 12.65 -9.54 0.49
N TYR A 59 12.82 -9.75 1.78
CA TYR A 59 13.65 -8.88 2.62
C TYR A 59 15.12 -8.84 2.15
N SER A 60 15.64 -9.96 1.65
CA SER A 60 16.99 -10.04 1.06
C SER A 60 17.18 -9.16 -0.19
N GLU A 61 16.09 -8.78 -0.87
CA GLU A 61 16.10 -7.83 -1.98
C GLU A 61 15.82 -6.38 -1.53
N GLY A 62 15.87 -6.13 -0.22
CA GLY A 62 15.62 -4.81 0.37
C GLY A 62 14.14 -4.43 0.48
N ASP A 63 13.21 -5.38 0.33
CA ASP A 63 11.79 -5.10 0.51
C ASP A 63 11.45 -4.81 1.97
N ALA A 64 10.72 -3.72 2.18
CA ALA A 64 10.18 -3.40 3.49
C ALA A 64 9.20 -4.48 3.96
N SER A 65 9.33 -4.89 5.22
CA SER A 65 8.31 -5.66 5.91
C SER A 65 7.18 -4.71 6.33
N THR A 66 5.99 -4.93 5.78
CA THR A 66 4.78 -4.17 6.16
C THR A 66 3.79 -5.10 6.84
N THR A 67 3.45 -4.79 8.09
CA THR A 67 2.45 -5.51 8.88
C THR A 67 1.31 -4.58 9.27
N TYR A 68 0.17 -5.17 9.66
CA TYR A 68 -0.91 -4.38 10.23
C TYR A 68 -1.50 -5.05 11.47
N SER A 69 -2.09 -4.23 12.33
CA SER A 69 -2.90 -4.69 13.45
C SER A 69 -4.11 -3.78 13.63
N ILE A 70 -5.21 -4.34 14.12
CA ILE A 70 -6.40 -3.58 14.47
C ILE A 70 -6.68 -3.80 15.95
N SER A 71 -6.64 -2.72 16.74
CA SER A 71 -6.95 -2.77 18.16
C SER A 71 -7.81 -1.59 18.55
N LYS A 72 -8.91 -1.84 19.27
CA LYS A 72 -9.86 -0.83 19.74
C LYS A 72 -10.32 0.15 18.63
N GLY A 73 -10.52 -0.37 17.41
CA GLY A 73 -10.96 0.43 16.26
C GLY A 73 -9.89 1.34 15.64
N VAL A 74 -8.62 1.15 16.02
CA VAL A 74 -7.46 1.81 15.41
C VAL A 74 -6.70 0.80 14.57
N LEU A 75 -6.51 1.11 13.29
CA LEU A 75 -5.61 0.40 12.39
C LEU A 75 -4.20 0.95 12.58
N THR A 76 -3.23 0.09 12.85
CA THR A 76 -1.82 0.43 12.87
C THR A 76 -1.15 -0.30 11.72
N ILE A 77 -0.49 0.45 10.84
CA ILE A 77 0.41 -0.07 9.81
C ILE A 77 1.83 0.11 10.31
N SER A 78 2.59 -0.97 10.38
CA SER A 78 4.00 -0.96 10.75
C SER A 78 4.85 -1.28 9.53
N ASN A 79 5.84 -0.44 9.27
CA ASN A 79 6.80 -0.64 8.18
C ASN A 79 8.21 -0.43 8.71
N ASP A 80 9.06 -1.43 8.55
CA ASP A 80 10.42 -1.43 9.08
C ASP A 80 11.36 -0.38 8.44
N GLN A 81 10.98 0.21 7.31
CA GLN A 81 11.76 1.24 6.62
C GLN A 81 11.15 2.65 6.72
N SER A 82 9.84 2.78 6.97
CA SER A 82 9.16 4.08 7.05
C SER A 82 8.53 4.40 8.41
N GLY A 83 8.60 3.46 9.37
CA GLY A 83 7.99 3.58 10.69
C GLY A 83 6.51 3.24 10.71
N ASP A 84 5.89 3.51 11.87
CA ASP A 84 4.49 3.19 12.14
C ASP A 84 3.55 4.33 11.80
N GLN A 85 2.36 4.00 11.29
CA GLN A 85 1.29 4.94 11.05
C GLN A 85 -0.05 4.38 11.52
N THR A 86 -0.83 5.21 12.21
CA THR A 86 -2.14 4.81 12.75
C THR A 86 -3.28 5.54 12.04
N PHE A 87 -4.38 4.83 11.83
CA PHE A 87 -5.60 5.33 11.19
C PHE A 87 -6.83 4.96 12.03
N LYS A 88 -7.74 5.92 12.18
CA LYS A 88 -9.07 5.74 12.76
C LYS A 88 -10.09 5.66 11.62
N LYS A 89 -11.27 5.12 11.92
CA LYS A 89 -12.38 5.06 10.96
C LYS A 89 -12.73 6.41 10.32
N LYS A 90 -12.56 7.52 11.05
CA LYS A 90 -12.82 8.89 10.55
C LYS A 90 -11.77 9.45 9.58
N ASP A 91 -10.65 8.75 9.42
CA ASP A 91 -9.54 9.17 8.55
C ASP A 91 -9.73 8.67 7.10
N PHE A 92 -10.83 7.96 6.83
CA PHE A 92 -11.28 7.47 5.53
C PHE A 92 -12.67 8.06 5.22
#